data_AF-Q7J672-F1
#
_entry.id   AF-Q7J672-F1
#
_cell.length_a   1.000
_cell.length_b   1.000
_cell.length_c   1.000
_cell.angle_alpha   90.00
_cell.angle_beta   90.00
_cell.angle_gamma   90.00
#
_symmetry.space_group_name_H-M   'P 1'
#
loop_
_entity.id
_entity.type
_entity.pdbx_description
1 polymer ?
#
loop_
_entity_poly.entity_id
_entity_poly.type
_entity_poly.pdbx_seq_one_letter_code
_entity_poly.pdbx_strand_id
1 'polypeptide(L)'
;LLGFTIMFLLLTTLALFSPNLLGDPENFTPANPLVTPPHIKPEWYFLFAYAILRSIPNKLGGVLALAASVLILFLNPFLHKSKQRTMAFRPISQLLFWTLAANLFILTWVGS
;
A
#
# COMPACT_ATOMS: atom_id res chain seq x y z
N LEU A 1 7.27 7.23 25.18
CA LEU A 1 6.12 8.10 25.48
C LEU A 1 5.86 9.11 24.36
N LEU A 2 6.82 9.95 23.95
CA LEU A 2 6.62 10.95 22.89
C LEU A 2 6.07 10.40 21.55
N GLY A 3 6.65 9.32 21.02
CA GLY A 3 6.17 8.73 19.76
C GLY A 3 4.73 8.22 19.85
N PHE A 4 4.36 7.65 21.00
CA PHE A 4 2.99 7.21 21.27
C PHE A 4 2.03 8.40 21.33
N THR A 5 2.39 9.47 22.04
CA THR A 5 1.53 10.66 22.16
C THR A 5 1.31 11.34 20.80
N ILE A 6 2.33 11.38 19.93
CA ILE A 6 2.18 11.93 18.57
C ILE A 6 1.23 11.08 17.73
N MET A 7 1.41 9.75 17.71
CA MET A 7 0.52 8.86 16.94
C MET A 7 -0.93 8.91 17.45
N PHE A 8 -1.12 8.94 18.76
CA PHE A 8 -2.45 9.03 19.36
C PHE A 8 -3.14 10.36 19.03
N LEU A 9 -2.38 11.47 19.04
CA LEU A 9 -2.91 12.78 18.63
C LEU A 9 -3.36 12.76 17.17
N LEU A 10 -2.54 12.24 16.24
CA LEU A 10 -2.92 12.14 14.82
C LEU A 10 -4.15 11.25 14.59
N LEU A 11 -4.25 10.14 15.32
CA LEU A 11 -5.41 9.24 15.23
C LEU A 11 -6.68 9.93 15.74
N THR A 12 -6.61 10.56 16.91
CA THR A 12 -7.77 11.23 17.51
C THR A 12 -8.23 12.43 16.71
N THR A 13 -7.31 13.20 16.11
CA THR A 13 -7.69 14.32 15.23
C THR A 13 -8.41 13.82 13.98
N LEU A 14 -7.91 12.77 13.32
CA LEU A 14 -8.58 12.18 12.16
C LEU A 14 -9.96 11.62 12.54
N ALA A 15 -10.04 10.83 13.61
CA ALA A 15 -11.29 10.19 14.03
C ALA A 15 -12.37 11.18 14.48
N LEU A 16 -12.01 12.27 15.16
CA LEU A 16 -12.97 13.22 15.72
C LEU A 16 -13.34 14.35 14.75
N PHE A 17 -12.40 14.86 13.96
CA PHE A 17 -12.66 15.99 13.06
C PHE A 17 -12.99 15.56 11.62
N SER A 18 -12.54 14.39 11.16
CA SER A 18 -12.75 13.96 9.77
C SER A 18 -12.89 12.43 9.66
N PRO A 19 -13.88 11.81 10.34
CA PRO A 19 -14.00 10.35 10.47
C PRO A 19 -14.08 9.61 9.14
N ASN A 20 -14.70 10.23 8.13
CA ASN A 20 -14.94 9.61 6.82
C ASN A 20 -13.91 10.04 5.76
N LEU A 21 -12.83 10.75 6.13
CA LEU A 21 -11.85 11.26 5.17
C LEU A 21 -11.19 10.18 4.33
N LEU A 22 -11.01 8.99 4.90
CA LEU A 22 -10.34 7.85 4.27
C LEU A 22 -11.31 6.82 3.67
N GLY A 23 -12.62 6.97 3.89
CA GLY A 23 -13.64 6.00 3.48
C GLY A 23 -14.31 6.36 2.16
N ASP A 24 -14.83 5.34 1.46
CA ASP A 24 -15.58 5.55 0.23
C ASP A 24 -17.06 5.90 0.52
N PRO A 25 -17.62 6.99 -0.04
CA PRO A 25 -19.03 7.33 0.13
C PRO A 25 -20.00 6.25 -0.39
N GLU A 26 -19.59 5.41 -1.34
CA GLU A 26 -20.44 4.32 -1.86
C GLU A 26 -20.78 3.29 -0.77
N ASN A 27 -19.92 3.13 0.24
CA ASN A 27 -20.13 2.19 1.36
C ASN A 27 -21.27 2.61 2.31
N PHE A 28 -21.83 3.81 2.17
CA PHE A 28 -23.03 4.23 2.91
C PHE A 28 -24.34 3.77 2.26
N THR A 29 -24.27 3.20 1.05
CA THR A 29 -25.44 2.60 0.39
C THR A 29 -25.51 1.10 0.66
N PRO A 30 -26.68 0.52 0.98
CA PRO A 30 -26.81 -0.92 1.14
C PRO A 30 -26.44 -1.68 -0.13
N ALA A 31 -25.71 -2.79 0.02
CA ALA A 31 -25.23 -3.58 -1.12
C ALA A 31 -26.40 -4.10 -1.97
N ASN A 32 -26.29 -3.92 -3.29
CA ASN A 32 -27.25 -4.43 -4.28
C ASN A 32 -26.52 -5.30 -5.33
N PRO A 33 -26.71 -6.63 -5.33
CA PRO A 33 -26.03 -7.52 -6.29
C PRO A 33 -26.36 -7.25 -7.77
N LEU A 34 -27.45 -6.53 -8.06
CA LEU A 34 -27.88 -6.21 -9.42
C LEU A 34 -27.32 -4.89 -9.94
N VAL A 35 -26.64 -4.10 -9.11
CA VAL A 35 -26.11 -2.79 -9.46
C VAL A 35 -24.62 -2.73 -9.14
N THR A 36 -23.79 -2.61 -10.16
CA THR A 36 -22.35 -2.38 -10.01
C THR A 36 -22.08 -0.88 -9.87
N PRO A 37 -21.37 -0.45 -8.82
CA PRO A 37 -20.93 0.94 -8.72
C PRO A 37 -19.98 1.34 -9.86
N PRO A 38 -19.93 2.63 -10.22
CA PRO A 38 -19.08 3.12 -11.31
C PRO A 38 -17.59 2.96 -11.04
N HIS A 39 -17.12 3.10 -9.79
CA HIS A 39 -15.71 3.04 -9.43
C HIS A 39 -15.42 2.05 -8.31
N ILE A 40 -15.31 0.76 -8.64
CA ILE A 40 -14.97 -0.27 -7.67
C ILE A 40 -13.46 -0.29 -7.41
N LYS A 41 -13.07 0.01 -6.17
CA LYS A 41 -11.68 -0.09 -5.68
C LYS A 41 -11.68 -0.53 -4.21
N PRO A 42 -10.58 -1.15 -3.73
CA PRO A 42 -10.45 -1.46 -2.32
C PRO A 42 -10.05 -0.21 -1.53
N GLU A 43 -10.01 -0.35 -0.20
CA GLU A 43 -9.48 0.66 0.72
C GLU A 43 -8.04 1.06 0.38
N TRP A 44 -7.66 2.28 0.78
CA TRP A 44 -6.43 2.96 0.35
C TRP A 44 -5.15 2.14 0.58
N TYR A 45 -5.08 1.36 1.67
CA TYR A 45 -3.92 0.54 2.03
C TYR A 45 -3.74 -0.71 1.14
N PHE A 46 -4.74 -1.07 0.32
CA PHE A 46 -4.65 -2.14 -0.68
C PHE A 46 -4.39 -1.63 -2.10
N LEU A 47 -4.42 -0.31 -2.34
CA LEU A 47 -4.35 0.25 -3.69
C LEU A 47 -3.06 -0.10 -4.43
N PHE A 48 -1.92 -0.17 -3.73
CA PHE A 48 -0.65 -0.54 -4.36
C PHE A 48 -0.70 -1.96 -4.98
N ALA A 49 -1.32 -2.90 -4.27
CA ALA A 49 -1.48 -4.28 -4.73
C ALA A 49 -2.55 -4.38 -5.81
N TYR A 50 -3.62 -3.58 -5.71
CA TYR A 50 -4.64 -3.47 -6.73
C TYR A 50 -4.09 -2.90 -8.06
N ALA A 51 -3.19 -1.93 -7.99
CA ALA A 51 -2.48 -1.42 -9.17
C ALA A 51 -1.65 -2.51 -9.85
N ILE A 52 -0.92 -3.33 -9.07
CA ILE A 52 -0.14 -4.46 -9.59
C ILE A 52 -1.07 -5.50 -10.24
N LEU A 53 -2.19 -5.85 -9.60
CA LEU A 53 -3.20 -6.77 -10.14
C LEU A 53 -3.70 -6.33 -11.52
N ARG A 54 -4.05 -5.04 -11.68
CA ARG A 54 -4.58 -4.47 -12.92
C ARG A 54 -3.51 -4.24 -14.01
N SER A 55 -2.24 -4.16 -13.63
CA SER A 55 -1.15 -3.95 -14.60
C SER A 55 -0.89 -5.15 -15.52
N ILE A 56 -1.36 -6.34 -15.14
CA ILE A 56 -1.20 -7.57 -15.92
C ILE A 56 -2.53 -7.91 -16.61
N PRO A 57 -2.61 -7.89 -17.94
CA PRO A 57 -3.84 -8.18 -18.70
C PRO A 57 -4.12 -9.69 -18.79
N ASN A 58 -3.98 -10.42 -17.67
CA ASN A 58 -4.30 -11.84 -17.55
C ASN A 58 -4.82 -12.13 -16.13
N LYS A 59 -5.96 -12.83 -16.03
CA LYS A 59 -6.59 -13.10 -14.72
C LYS A 59 -5.70 -13.89 -13.76
N LEU A 60 -5.08 -14.97 -14.24
CA LEU A 60 -4.20 -15.81 -13.41
C LEU A 60 -2.89 -15.08 -13.11
N GLY A 61 -2.29 -14.43 -14.11
CA GLY A 61 -1.06 -13.66 -13.95
C GLY A 61 -1.19 -12.52 -12.95
N GLY A 62 -2.29 -11.76 -13.02
CA GLY A 62 -2.58 -10.68 -12.07
C GLY A 62 -2.72 -11.18 -10.63
N VAL A 63 -3.43 -12.29 -10.41
CA VAL A 63 -3.57 -12.88 -9.07
C VAL A 63 -2.22 -13.36 -8.52
N LEU A 64 -1.41 -14.01 -9.36
CA LEU A 64 -0.06 -14.44 -8.97
C LEU A 64 0.84 -13.24 -8.65
N ALA A 65 0.74 -12.15 -9.40
CA ALA A 65 1.54 -10.95 -9.16
C ALA A 65 1.12 -10.20 -7.88
N LEU A 66 -0.17 -10.12 -7.59
CA LEU A 66 -0.67 -9.61 -6.31
C LEU A 66 -0.14 -10.45 -5.14
N ALA A 67 -0.20 -11.78 -5.25
CA ALA A 67 0.36 -12.64 -4.21
C ALA A 67 1.88 -12.41 -4.08
N ALA A 68 2.59 -12.33 -5.20
CA ALA A 68 4.04 -12.08 -5.23
C ALA A 68 4.41 -10.72 -4.61
N SER A 69 3.58 -9.68 -4.75
CA SER A 69 3.89 -8.35 -4.19
C SER A 69 4.01 -8.35 -2.65
N VAL A 70 3.38 -9.31 -1.98
CA VAL A 70 3.51 -9.51 -0.53
C VAL A 70 4.53 -10.60 -0.22
N LEU A 71 4.49 -11.73 -0.93
CA LEU A 71 5.37 -12.88 -0.67
C LEU A 71 6.85 -12.58 -0.93
N ILE A 72 7.17 -11.60 -1.79
CA ILE A 72 8.54 -11.13 -2.04
C ILE A 72 9.26 -10.70 -0.75
N LEU A 73 8.52 -10.27 0.28
CA LEU A 73 9.09 -9.89 1.58
C LEU A 73 9.80 -11.06 2.28
N PHE A 74 9.32 -12.30 2.09
CA PHE A 74 9.98 -13.49 2.62
C PHE A 74 11.33 -13.77 1.98
N LEU A 75 11.57 -13.26 0.76
CA LEU A 75 12.86 -13.41 0.08
C LEU A 75 13.91 -12.41 0.57
N ASN A 76 13.52 -11.34 1.28
CA ASN A 76 14.42 -10.27 1.70
C ASN A 76 15.66 -10.76 2.49
N PRO A 77 15.58 -11.69 3.45
CA PRO A 77 16.76 -12.20 4.14
C PRO A 77 17.74 -12.93 3.22
N PHE A 78 17.24 -13.64 2.20
CA PHE A 78 18.05 -14.43 1.27
C PHE A 78 18.71 -13.58 0.18
N LEU A 79 18.12 -12.42 -0.12
CA LEU A 79 18.62 -11.43 -1.08
C LEU A 79 19.67 -10.49 -0.48
N HIS A 80 19.91 -10.51 0.83
CA HIS A 80 20.94 -9.69 1.46
C HIS A 80 22.35 -10.18 1.09
N LYS A 81 23.05 -9.44 0.22
CA LYS A 81 24.43 -9.75 -0.20
C LYS A 81 25.49 -8.82 0.40
N SER A 82 25.09 -7.77 1.10
CA SER A 82 26.03 -6.81 1.67
C SER A 82 26.78 -7.43 2.85
N LYS A 83 28.05 -7.02 3.05
CA LYS A 83 28.79 -7.33 4.27
C LYS A 83 28.30 -6.50 5.48
N GLN A 84 27.54 -5.43 5.24
CA GLN A 84 27.01 -4.54 6.28
C GLN A 84 25.50 -4.72 6.41
N ARG A 85 25.03 -4.91 7.64
CA ARG A 85 23.60 -5.11 7.93
C ARG A 85 22.75 -3.87 7.59
N THR A 86 23.14 -2.69 8.08
CA THR A 86 22.36 -1.44 7.91
C THR A 86 22.69 -0.74 6.59
N MET A 87 21.87 0.22 6.18
CA MET A 87 22.11 1.06 5.00
C MET A 87 22.80 2.39 5.32
N ALA A 88 23.14 2.67 6.59
CA ALA A 88 23.66 3.96 7.04
C ALA A 88 24.90 4.44 6.25
N PHE A 89 25.79 3.50 5.90
CA PHE A 89 27.02 3.79 5.14
C PHE A 89 26.99 3.25 3.70
N ARG A 90 25.78 3.03 3.15
CA ARG A 90 25.57 2.49 1.80
C ARG A 90 24.73 3.46 0.95
N PRO A 91 25.32 4.56 0.42
CA PRO A 91 24.57 5.62 -0.24
C PRO A 91 23.74 5.13 -1.44
N ILE A 92 24.27 4.20 -2.24
CA ILE A 92 23.53 3.59 -3.35
C ILE A 92 22.31 2.80 -2.84
N SER A 93 22.46 2.04 -1.74
CA SER A 93 21.34 1.30 -1.15
C SER A 93 20.29 2.23 -0.54
N GLN A 94 20.69 3.37 0.04
CA GLN A 94 19.75 4.38 0.53
C GLN A 94 18.94 5.00 -0.61
N LEU A 95 19.60 5.36 -1.72
CA LEU A 95 18.90 5.86 -2.91
C LEU A 95 17.88 4.84 -3.41
N LEU A 96 18.30 3.57 -3.58
CA LEU A 96 17.41 2.50 -4.02
C LEU A 96 16.21 2.29 -3.06
N PHE A 97 16.44 2.35 -1.75
CA PHE A 97 15.36 2.28 -0.76
C PHE A 97 14.35 3.42 -0.92
N TRP A 98 14.81 4.66 -1.08
CA TRP A 98 13.91 5.80 -1.27
C TRP A 98 13.21 5.77 -2.62
N THR A 99 13.85 5.28 -3.68
CA THR A 99 13.17 5.04 -4.96
C THR A 99 12.09 3.97 -4.84
N LEU A 100 12.32 2.90 -4.06
CA LEU A 100 11.30 1.88 -3.79
C LEU A 100 10.11 2.47 -3.02
N ALA A 101 10.38 3.28 -1.99
CA ALA A 101 9.33 3.95 -1.22
C ALA A 101 8.50 4.89 -2.12
N ALA A 102 9.15 5.71 -2.95
CA ALA A 102 8.47 6.58 -3.92
C ALA A 102 7.62 5.77 -4.92
N ASN A 103 8.15 4.63 -5.40
CA ASN A 103 7.41 3.75 -6.30
C ASN A 103 6.13 3.17 -5.64
N LEU A 104 6.18 2.81 -4.35
CA LEU A 104 4.99 2.34 -3.63
C LEU A 104 3.92 3.44 -3.49
N PHE A 105 4.33 4.70 -3.29
CA PHE A 105 3.39 5.83 -3.29
C PHE A 105 2.76 6.03 -4.66
N ILE A 106 3.55 5.93 -5.74
CA ILE A 106 3.04 6.02 -7.12
C ILE A 106 2.07 4.88 -7.42
N LEU A 107 2.38 3.64 -7.01
CA LEU A 107 1.48 2.50 -7.17
C LEU A 107 0.16 2.69 -6.41
N THR A 108 0.21 3.24 -5.20
CA THR A 108 -0.99 3.58 -4.42
C THR A 108 -1.84 4.62 -5.16
N TRP A 109 -1.20 5.64 -5.72
CA TRP A 109 -1.88 6.69 -6.48
C TRP A 109 -2.50 6.17 -7.79
N VAL A 110 -1.78 5.37 -8.58
CA VAL A 110 -2.32 4.75 -9.81
C VAL A 110 -3.40 3.71 -9.50
N GLY A 111 -3.37 3.13 -8.30
CA GLY A 111 -4.41 2.23 -7.81
C GLY A 111 -5.74 2.91 -7.50
N SER A 112 -5.71 4.19 -7.11
CA SER A 112 -6.89 4.98 -6.70
C SER A 112 -7.86 5.27 -7.84
#